data_AF-A0A975Q902-F1
#
_entry.id   AF-A0A975Q902-F1
#
_cell.length_a   1.000
_cell.length_b   1.000
_cell.length_c   1.000
_cell.angle_alpha   90.00
_cell.angle_beta   90.00
_cell.angle_gamma   90.00
#
_symmetry.space_group_name_H-M   'P 1'
#
loop_
_entity.id
_entity.type
_entity.pdbx_description
1 polymer ?
#
loop_
_entity_poly.entity_id
_entity_poly.type
_entity_poly.pdbx_seq_one_letter_code
_entity_poly.pdbx_strand_id
1 'polypeptide(L)'
;MLKKISTGLVVMLALVLLASCKPSDKYAGDWHAVSKDGEKVKINFSKEKTMTLTDEAGNEENYELNQTAAGFQNNVGYYRVEIDNLSHYVIFENRKDESNAILAKQTNVASDFEDFVGEIIYTMNRDSYPDELR
;
A
#
# COMPACT_ATOMS: atom_id res chain seq x y z
N MET A 1 40.44 11.94 33.90
CA MET A 1 39.09 11.75 34.49
C MET A 1 38.16 11.22 33.42
N LEU A 2 37.83 9.93 33.44
CA LEU A 2 36.84 9.35 32.53
C LEU A 2 35.44 9.83 32.97
N LYS A 3 34.81 10.66 32.14
CA LYS A 3 33.40 11.06 32.32
C LYS A 3 32.55 9.81 32.14
N LYS A 4 31.88 9.37 33.20
CA LYS A 4 30.85 8.32 33.13
C LYS A 4 29.75 8.82 32.20
N ILE A 5 29.73 8.32 30.98
CA ILE A 5 28.66 8.58 30.02
C ILE A 5 27.46 7.81 30.57
N SER A 6 26.46 8.57 31.03
CA SER A 6 25.20 8.05 31.56
C SER A 6 24.53 7.17 30.51
N THR A 7 24.53 5.86 30.75
CA THR A 7 23.91 4.82 29.90
C THR A 7 22.42 5.08 29.63
N GLY A 8 21.76 5.93 30.43
CA GLY A 8 20.34 6.25 30.25
C GLY A 8 20.00 7.15 29.06
N LEU A 9 20.95 7.95 28.55
CA LEU A 9 20.65 8.92 27.48
C LEU A 9 20.69 8.31 26.07
N VAL A 10 21.36 7.16 25.90
CA VAL A 10 21.47 6.48 24.60
C VAL A 10 20.19 5.71 24.23
N VAL A 11 19.42 5.25 25.23
CA VAL A 11 18.20 4.45 24.99
C VAL A 11 17.02 5.32 24.53
N MET A 12 16.95 6.58 24.93
CA MET A 12 15.81 7.46 24.59
C MET A 12 15.84 7.98 23.14
N LEU A 13 17.01 8.00 22.48
CA LEU A 13 17.14 8.47 21.11
C LEU A 13 16.76 7.42 20.05
N ALA A 14 16.60 6.16 20.44
CA ALA A 14 16.25 5.07 19.52
C ALA A 14 14.74 4.94 19.26
N LEU A 15 13.87 5.62 20.03
CA LEU A 15 12.40 5.43 19.92
C LEU A 15 11.69 6.29 18.86
N VAL A 16 12.39 7.18 18.14
CA VAL A 16 11.72 8.21 17.31
C VAL A 16 11.69 7.88 15.80
N LEU A 17 12.16 6.70 15.37
CA LEU A 17 12.32 6.40 13.94
C LEU A 17 11.23 5.49 13.31
N LEU A 18 10.21 5.07 14.07
CA LEU A 18 9.10 4.27 13.53
C LEU A 18 7.93 5.14 13.01
N ALA A 19 8.24 6.32 12.47
CA ALA A 19 7.23 7.11 11.76
C ALA A 19 6.88 6.37 10.45
N SER A 20 5.89 5.48 10.52
CA SER A 20 5.32 4.81 9.34
C SER A 20 4.96 5.88 8.30
N CYS A 21 5.37 5.65 7.04
CA CYS A 21 5.17 6.60 5.97
C CYS A 21 3.68 6.87 5.82
N LYS A 22 3.31 8.14 5.62
CA LYS A 22 1.95 8.46 5.20
C LYS A 22 1.71 7.88 3.80
N PRO A 23 0.47 7.49 3.49
CA PRO A 23 0.13 7.07 2.14
C PRO A 23 0.54 8.10 1.08
N SER A 24 1.11 7.63 -0.03
CA SER A 24 1.60 8.45 -1.14
C SER A 24 0.49 9.19 -1.86
N ASP A 25 0.76 10.40 -2.39
CA ASP A 25 -0.22 11.14 -3.22
C ASP A 25 -0.56 10.39 -4.51
N LYS A 26 0.32 9.50 -4.96
CA LYS A 26 0.12 8.73 -6.19
C LYS A 26 -1.05 7.75 -6.11
N TYR A 27 -1.23 7.07 -4.98
CA TYR A 27 -2.31 6.10 -4.82
C TYR A 27 -3.41 6.51 -3.85
N ALA A 28 -3.20 7.53 -3.02
CA ALA A 28 -4.25 8.02 -2.12
C ALA A 28 -5.50 8.46 -2.90
N GLY A 29 -6.67 8.37 -2.27
CA GLY A 29 -7.97 8.74 -2.84
C GLY A 29 -8.77 7.53 -3.34
N ASP A 30 -9.80 7.82 -4.13
CA ASP A 30 -10.80 6.87 -4.58
C ASP A 30 -10.35 6.05 -5.81
N TRP A 31 -10.84 4.81 -5.86
CA TRP A 31 -10.61 3.85 -6.93
C TRP A 31 -11.87 3.04 -7.18
N HIS A 32 -12.16 2.79 -8.45
CA HIS A 32 -13.09 1.76 -8.90
C HIS A 32 -12.28 0.48 -9.12
N ALA A 33 -12.60 -0.58 -8.39
CA ALA A 33 -11.81 -1.80 -8.34
C ALA A 33 -12.65 -3.01 -8.75
N VAL A 34 -12.01 -3.94 -9.46
CA VAL A 34 -12.60 -5.22 -9.89
C VAL A 34 -11.71 -6.37 -9.41
N SER A 35 -12.32 -7.31 -8.67
CA SER A 35 -11.65 -8.52 -8.20
C SER A 35 -11.52 -9.56 -9.31
N LYS A 36 -10.71 -10.59 -9.08
CA LYS A 36 -10.57 -11.71 -10.04
C LYS A 36 -11.87 -12.43 -10.38
N ASP A 37 -12.82 -12.40 -9.46
CA ASP A 37 -14.13 -13.04 -9.64
C ASP A 37 -15.16 -12.10 -10.30
N GLY A 38 -14.73 -10.89 -10.68
CA GLY A 38 -15.57 -9.87 -11.32
C GLY A 38 -16.34 -8.99 -10.33
N GLU A 39 -16.10 -9.14 -9.03
CA GLU A 39 -16.74 -8.32 -8.00
C GLU A 39 -16.25 -6.88 -8.09
N LYS A 40 -17.20 -5.93 -8.05
CA LYS A 40 -16.95 -4.50 -8.12
C LYS A 40 -17.02 -3.88 -6.74
N VAL A 41 -15.98 -3.14 -6.39
CA VAL A 41 -15.92 -2.39 -5.13
C VAL A 41 -15.33 -1.00 -5.37
N LYS A 42 -15.63 -0.06 -4.48
CA LYS A 42 -14.84 1.17 -4.37
C LYS A 42 -13.79 1.02 -3.29
N ILE A 43 -12.60 1.55 -3.53
CA ILE A 43 -11.51 1.57 -2.56
C ILE A 43 -11.08 3.02 -2.35
N ASN A 44 -11.09 3.50 -1.11
CA ASN A 44 -10.48 4.76 -0.74
C ASN A 44 -9.21 4.51 0.08
N PHE A 45 -8.06 5.03 -0.38
CA PHE A 45 -6.84 5.07 0.41
C PHE A 45 -6.68 6.45 1.05
N SER A 46 -7.03 6.58 2.33
CA SER A 46 -6.96 7.85 3.05
C SER A 46 -5.53 8.20 3.48
N LYS A 47 -5.21 9.49 3.51
CA LYS A 47 -3.97 10.01 4.09
C LYS A 47 -3.84 9.76 5.60
N GLU A 48 -4.94 9.43 6.24
CA GLU A 48 -5.04 9.13 7.67
C GLU A 48 -4.75 7.66 8.00
N LYS A 49 -4.12 6.92 7.08
CA LYS A 49 -3.71 5.52 7.29
C LYS A 49 -4.89 4.55 7.42
N THR A 50 -5.93 4.80 6.62
CA THR A 50 -7.09 3.92 6.52
C THR A 50 -7.34 3.57 5.06
N MET A 51 -7.65 2.31 4.80
CA MET A 51 -8.23 1.86 3.55
C MET A 51 -9.71 1.53 3.80
N THR A 52 -10.60 2.10 3.01
CA THR A 52 -12.03 1.82 3.07
C THR A 52 -12.45 1.08 1.80
N LEU A 53 -13.07 -0.08 1.96
CA LEU A 53 -13.72 -0.86 0.91
C LEU A 53 -15.22 -0.61 0.98
N THR A 54 -15.85 -0.28 -0.14
CA THR A 54 -17.30 -0.13 -0.24
C THR A 54 -17.83 -1.09 -1.30
N ASP A 55 -18.71 -2.01 -0.91
CA ASP A 55 -19.35 -2.96 -1.83
C ASP A 55 -20.46 -2.30 -2.67
N GLU A 56 -21.07 -3.07 -3.60
CA GLU A 56 -22.17 -2.57 -4.44
C GLU A 56 -23.45 -2.25 -3.64
N ALA A 57 -23.62 -2.82 -2.45
CA ALA A 57 -24.73 -2.53 -1.56
C ALA A 57 -24.50 -1.26 -0.70
N GLY A 58 -23.28 -0.71 -0.73
CA GLY A 58 -22.87 0.46 0.05
C GLY A 58 -22.40 0.12 1.47
N ASN A 59 -22.13 -1.15 1.78
CA ASN A 59 -21.51 -1.52 3.06
C ASN A 59 -20.03 -1.15 3.03
N GLU A 60 -19.54 -0.61 4.14
CA GLU A 60 -18.15 -0.18 4.28
C GLU A 60 -17.36 -1.09 5.23
N GLU A 61 -16.17 -1.46 4.81
CA GLU A 61 -15.17 -2.13 5.63
C GLU A 61 -13.91 -1.26 5.70
N ASN A 62 -13.38 -1.07 6.91
CA ASN A 62 -12.25 -0.19 7.17
C ASN A 62 -11.06 -0.98 7.69
N TYR A 63 -9.89 -0.70 7.12
CA TYR A 63 -8.64 -1.38 7.39
C TYR A 63 -7.55 -0.38 7.77
N GLU A 64 -6.73 -0.69 8.76
CA GLU A 64 -5.53 0.09 9.04
C GLU A 64 -4.53 -0.11 7.89
N LEU A 65 -3.94 0.99 7.42
CA LEU A 65 -3.05 1.03 6.28
C LEU A 65 -1.72 1.70 6.64
N ASN A 66 -0.63 0.96 6.56
CA ASN A 66 0.71 1.49 6.80
C ASN A 66 1.59 1.36 5.55
N GLN A 67 2.03 2.47 4.96
CA GLN A 67 3.00 2.42 3.87
C GLN A 67 4.40 2.16 4.44
N THR A 68 5.05 1.11 3.96
CA THR A 68 6.38 0.70 4.45
C THR A 68 7.48 0.90 3.41
N ALA A 69 7.15 0.96 2.11
CA ALA A 69 8.11 1.25 1.05
C ALA A 69 7.46 1.94 -0.16
N ALA A 70 8.29 2.61 -0.97
CA ALA A 70 7.93 3.15 -2.26
C ALA A 70 9.14 3.10 -3.20
N GLY A 71 8.91 2.86 -4.49
CA GLY A 71 9.99 2.80 -5.46
C GLY A 71 9.50 2.63 -6.89
N PHE A 72 10.44 2.37 -7.80
CA PHE A 72 10.13 1.99 -9.17
C PHE A 72 11.23 1.08 -9.74
N GLN A 73 10.86 0.19 -10.66
CA GLN A 73 11.76 -0.69 -11.39
C GLN A 73 11.25 -0.87 -12.82
N ASN A 74 12.11 -0.71 -13.83
CA ASN A 74 11.74 -0.90 -15.24
C ASN A 74 10.43 -0.18 -15.66
N ASN A 75 10.26 1.08 -15.22
CA ASN A 75 9.07 1.92 -15.41
C ASN A 75 7.81 1.51 -14.62
N VAL A 76 7.83 0.39 -13.88
CA VAL A 76 6.80 0.01 -12.92
C VAL A 76 7.00 0.79 -11.62
N GLY A 77 6.00 1.54 -11.17
CA GLY A 77 5.99 2.19 -9.87
C GLY A 77 5.32 1.29 -8.83
N TYR A 78 5.81 1.27 -7.60
CA TYR A 78 5.24 0.44 -6.55
C TYR A 78 5.26 1.11 -5.18
N TYR A 79 4.29 0.73 -4.35
CA TYR A 79 4.17 1.14 -2.96
C TYR A 79 3.85 -0.07 -2.13
N ARG A 80 4.76 -0.45 -1.21
CA ARG A 80 4.46 -1.52 -0.25
C ARG A 80 3.60 -0.92 0.86
N VAL A 81 2.45 -1.54 1.08
CA VAL A 81 1.50 -1.18 2.12
C VAL A 81 1.17 -2.41 2.95
N GLU A 82 1.02 -2.22 4.25
CA GLU A 82 0.57 -3.24 5.18
C GLU A 82 -0.90 -2.98 5.49
N ILE A 83 -1.73 -4.00 5.26
CA ILE A 83 -3.18 -4.01 5.47
C ILE A 83 -3.47 -5.29 6.25
N ASP A 84 -4.11 -5.19 7.42
CA ASP A 84 -4.36 -6.32 8.33
C ASP A 84 -3.11 -7.16 8.66
N ASN A 85 -1.97 -6.50 8.86
CA ASN A 85 -0.66 -7.12 9.10
C ASN A 85 -0.14 -8.00 7.94
N LEU A 86 -0.72 -7.87 6.75
CA LEU A 86 -0.28 -8.55 5.54
C LEU A 86 0.33 -7.54 4.56
N SER A 87 1.45 -7.93 3.97
CA SER A 87 2.16 -7.13 2.98
C SER A 87 1.41 -7.16 1.64
N HIS A 88 1.10 -5.98 1.14
CA HIS A 88 0.49 -5.73 -0.15
C HIS A 88 1.31 -4.72 -0.94
N TYR A 89 1.03 -4.63 -2.23
CA TYR A 89 1.55 -3.60 -3.10
C TYR A 89 0.46 -2.93 -3.90
N VAL A 90 0.53 -1.59 -3.95
CA VAL A 90 -0.11 -0.82 -5.01
C VAL A 90 0.91 -0.65 -6.13
N ILE A 91 0.60 -1.23 -7.29
CA ILE A 91 1.50 -1.34 -8.45
C ILE A 91 0.93 -0.51 -9.61
N PHE A 92 1.78 0.33 -10.18
CA PHE A 92 1.53 1.08 -11.40
C PHE A 92 2.43 0.52 -12.49
N GLU A 93 1.90 -0.29 -13.40
CA GLU A 93 2.68 -0.93 -14.47
C GLU A 93 3.43 0.09 -15.34
N ASN A 94 2.84 1.28 -15.51
CA ASN A 94 3.51 2.47 -15.99
C ASN A 94 3.43 3.54 -14.90
N ARG A 95 4.55 3.89 -14.25
CA ARG A 95 4.60 4.88 -13.16
C ARG A 95 4.12 6.30 -13.54
N LYS A 96 3.91 6.59 -14.83
CA LYS A 96 3.35 7.85 -15.32
C LYS A 96 1.82 7.79 -15.48
N ASP A 97 1.26 6.59 -15.55
CA ASP A 97 -0.18 6.37 -15.52
C ASP A 97 -0.61 6.35 -14.05
N GLU A 98 -1.26 7.43 -13.60
CA GLU A 98 -1.77 7.54 -12.24
C GLU A 98 -3.25 7.13 -12.14
N SER A 99 -3.83 6.74 -13.27
CA SER A 99 -5.25 6.40 -13.40
C SER A 99 -5.50 4.91 -13.27
N ASN A 100 -4.50 4.06 -13.55
CA ASN A 100 -4.61 2.60 -13.45
C ASN A 100 -3.60 2.05 -12.44
N ALA A 101 -4.05 1.12 -11.60
CA ALA A 101 -3.19 0.44 -10.64
C ALA A 101 -3.69 -0.97 -10.33
N ILE A 102 -2.82 -1.77 -9.73
CA ILE A 102 -3.11 -3.12 -9.24
C ILE A 102 -2.87 -3.14 -7.74
N LEU A 103 -3.80 -3.70 -6.96
CA LEU A 103 -3.57 -4.08 -5.57
C LEU A 103 -3.27 -5.58 -5.52
N ALA A 104 -2.07 -5.93 -5.08
CA ALA A 104 -1.64 -7.33 -5.00
C ALA A 104 -1.16 -7.68 -3.59
N LYS A 105 -1.57 -8.84 -3.08
CA LYS A 105 -1.12 -9.40 -1.81
C LYS A 105 0.17 -10.18 -2.04
N GLN A 106 1.21 -9.92 -1.25
CA GLN A 106 2.44 -10.68 -1.31
C GLN A 106 2.23 -12.10 -0.77
N THR A 107 2.73 -13.11 -1.51
CA THR A 107 2.57 -14.53 -1.19
C THR A 107 3.88 -15.24 -0.87
N ASN A 108 5.02 -14.56 -1.03
CA ASN A 108 6.35 -15.07 -0.68
C ASN A 108 7.04 -14.23 0.40
N VAL A 109 8.13 -14.77 0.97
CA VAL A 109 9.01 -14.02 1.87
C VAL A 109 10.02 -13.23 1.02
N ALA A 110 9.65 -12.03 0.61
CA ALA A 110 10.54 -11.10 -0.10
C ALA A 110 10.67 -9.77 0.65
N SER A 111 11.90 -9.28 0.76
CA SER A 111 12.23 -8.05 1.47
C SER A 111 12.08 -6.81 0.61
N ASP A 112 12.08 -6.93 -0.72
CA ASP A 112 11.94 -5.85 -1.70
C ASP A 112 10.92 -6.22 -2.81
N PHE A 113 10.81 -5.36 -3.82
CA PHE A 113 9.90 -5.54 -4.94
C PHE A 113 10.48 -6.41 -6.05
N GLU A 114 11.80 -6.53 -6.15
CA GLU A 114 12.46 -7.31 -7.21
C GLU A 114 12.10 -8.79 -7.08
N ASP A 115 12.08 -9.29 -5.85
CA ASP A 115 11.69 -10.66 -5.52
C ASP A 115 10.19 -10.83 -5.26
N PHE A 116 9.35 -9.82 -5.53
CA PHE A 116 7.93 -9.89 -5.24
C PHE A 116 7.23 -11.00 -6.03
N VAL A 117 6.56 -11.89 -5.29
CA VAL A 117 5.54 -12.79 -5.83
C VAL A 117 4.25 -12.51 -5.10
N GLY A 118 3.17 -12.32 -5.84
CA GLY A 118 1.90 -11.97 -5.24
C GLY A 118 0.68 -12.38 -6.04
N GLU A 119 -0.43 -12.28 -5.36
CA GLU A 119 -1.77 -12.53 -5.88
C GLU A 119 -2.44 -11.18 -6.14
N ILE A 120 -2.80 -10.90 -7.39
CA ILE A 120 -3.66 -9.75 -7.72
C ILE A 120 -4.99 -9.94 -6.99
N ILE A 121 -5.35 -8.97 -6.16
CA ILE A 121 -6.62 -8.92 -5.44
C ILE A 121 -7.60 -8.03 -6.22
N TYR A 122 -7.13 -6.85 -6.67
CA TYR A 122 -7.92 -5.93 -7.47
C TYR A 122 -7.12 -5.32 -8.61
N THR A 123 -7.77 -5.19 -9.76
CA THR A 123 -7.38 -4.21 -10.79
C THR A 123 -8.21 -2.95 -10.56
N MET A 124 -7.58 -1.78 -10.61
CA MET A 124 -8.18 -0.53 -10.17
C MET A 124 -8.03 0.58 -11.21
N ASN A 125 -9.04 1.44 -11.31
CA ASN A 125 -8.97 2.66 -12.09
C ASN A 125 -9.68 3.85 -11.38
N ARG A 126 -9.20 5.07 -11.60
CA ARG A 126 -9.73 6.28 -10.94
C ARG A 126 -11.13 6.67 -11.42
N ASP A 127 -11.39 6.52 -12.70
CA ASP A 127 -12.57 7.09 -13.37
C ASP A 127 -13.72 6.08 -13.50
N SER A 128 -13.41 4.81 -13.78
CA SER A 128 -14.42 3.77 -14.04
C SER A 128 -13.93 2.37 -13.66
N TYR A 129 -14.84 1.43 -13.42
CA TYR A 129 -14.47 0.03 -13.20
C TYR A 129 -13.73 -0.54 -14.43
N PRO A 130 -12.56 -1.18 -14.25
CA PRO A 130 -11.85 -1.86 -15.33
C PRO A 130 -12.69 -2.96 -15.99
N ASP A 131 -12.65 -3.06 -17.32
CA ASP A 131 -13.43 -4.06 -18.08
C ASP A 131 -12.81 -5.47 -18.06
N GLU A 132 -11.50 -5.57 -17.82
CA GLU A 132 -10.75 -6.83 -17.79
C GLU A 132 -9.73 -6.84 -16.64
N LEU A 133 -9.48 -8.03 -16.09
CA LEU A 133 -8.36 -8.28 -15.19
C LEU A 133 -7.07 -8.19 -16.01
N ARG A 134 -6.18 -7.28 -15.63
CA ARG A 134 -4.88 -7.11 -16.28
C ARG A 134 -3.85 -8.08 -15.73
#